data_AF-A0A2D5H7Z3-F1
#
_entry.id   AF-A0A2D5H7Z3-F1
#
_cell.length_a   1.000
_cell.length_b   1.000
_cell.length_c   1.000
_cell.angle_alpha   90.00
_cell.angle_beta   90.00
_cell.angle_gamma   90.00
#
_symmetry.space_group_name_H-M   'P 1'
#
loop_
_entity.id
_entity.type
_entity.pdbx_description
1 polymer ?
#
loop_
_entity_poly.entity_id
_entity_poly.type
_entity_poly.pdbx_seq_one_letter_code
_entity_poly.pdbx_strand_id
1 'polypeptide(L)'
;MRNLRITGAALALTMAMVAGSPVMAGDDPAPAEQGHAAEASPFVPADFEVPTLVEAEGFKLVPLGPDLVKIDFDAYMSSIEHLQKTFSRSTSWPHEGISDADAIKDMENEQARFQKRSSFAYAVLTPDGLRERGCIYVYPSNVDGYDAVVRMWVTKAEYEAGFEDELYDFATNWIETEWPFGKVAYPGHSVDWETWDTLVEAGKAGEAVPEDEG
;
A
#
# COMPACT_ATOMS: atom_id res chain seq x y z
N MET A 1 46.62 13.93 30.48
CA MET A 1 48.02 13.62 30.89
C MET A 1 48.00 12.25 31.56
N ARG A 2 48.91 11.33 31.22
CA ARG A 2 49.10 9.97 31.80
C ARG A 2 47.96 8.93 31.73
N ASN A 3 48.32 7.74 31.27
CA ASN A 3 47.57 6.48 31.38
C ASN A 3 48.05 5.66 32.59
N LEU A 4 47.25 4.66 33.01
CA LEU A 4 47.64 3.47 33.80
C LEU A 4 46.85 2.29 33.18
N ARG A 5 47.36 1.06 32.89
CA ARG A 5 48.34 0.14 33.51
C ARG A 5 47.82 -0.48 34.84
N ILE A 6 47.90 -1.78 35.12
CA ILE A 6 48.47 -2.94 34.37
C ILE A 6 47.90 -4.32 34.85
N THR A 7 47.76 -5.26 33.89
CA THR A 7 47.93 -6.76 33.87
C THR A 7 47.71 -7.70 35.08
N GLY A 8 47.11 -8.89 34.81
CA GLY A 8 47.32 -10.20 35.47
C GLY A 8 46.69 -11.36 34.64
N ALA A 9 47.44 -12.32 34.08
CA ALA A 9 47.86 -13.63 34.64
C ALA A 9 46.69 -14.62 34.90
N ALA A 10 46.51 -15.84 34.34
CA ALA A 10 47.19 -16.79 33.41
C ALA A 10 47.50 -18.17 34.05
N LEU A 11 46.94 -19.26 33.49
CA LEU A 11 47.24 -20.73 33.65
C LEU A 11 46.50 -21.43 32.46
N ALA A 12 47.07 -22.26 31.57
CA ALA A 12 47.67 -23.62 31.70
C ALA A 12 46.62 -24.72 32.07
N LEU A 13 46.55 -25.95 31.52
CA LEU A 13 47.31 -26.74 30.50
C LEU A 13 46.39 -27.99 30.10
N THR A 14 46.60 -29.00 29.21
CA THR A 14 47.71 -29.61 28.41
C THR A 14 47.16 -30.57 27.31
N MET A 15 47.90 -30.82 26.21
CA MET A 15 47.93 -32.07 25.38
C MET A 15 46.67 -32.50 24.56
N ALA A 16 46.73 -33.34 23.49
CA ALA A 16 47.83 -34.08 22.82
C ALA A 16 47.66 -34.15 21.26
N MET A 17 48.54 -34.88 20.56
CA MET A 17 48.71 -34.88 19.08
C MET A 17 48.06 -36.09 18.34
N VAL A 18 47.74 -35.91 17.04
CA VAL A 18 47.88 -36.93 15.96
C VAL A 18 48.38 -36.21 14.68
N ALA A 19 48.99 -36.92 13.73
CA ALA A 19 49.70 -36.35 12.58
C ALA A 19 49.02 -36.56 11.20
N GLY A 20 49.41 -35.75 10.21
CA GLY A 20 49.07 -35.90 8.79
C GLY A 20 49.82 -34.87 7.93
N SER A 21 50.33 -35.29 6.76
CA SER A 21 51.19 -34.50 5.86
C SER A 21 50.56 -34.41 4.43
N PRO A 22 51.06 -33.59 3.50
CA PRO A 22 50.20 -32.75 2.66
C PRO A 22 49.87 -33.29 1.26
N VAL A 23 48.86 -32.68 0.64
CA VAL A 23 48.53 -32.75 -0.80
C VAL A 23 48.32 -31.33 -1.34
N MET A 24 48.51 -31.16 -2.65
CA MET A 24 48.60 -29.86 -3.35
C MET A 24 47.42 -29.63 -4.31
N ALA A 25 47.08 -28.35 -4.47
CA ALA A 25 46.44 -27.73 -5.66
C ALA A 25 45.03 -28.17 -6.10
N GLY A 26 44.31 -27.23 -6.74
CA GLY A 26 43.12 -27.50 -7.55
C GLY A 26 41.91 -26.62 -7.21
N ASP A 27 41.70 -25.60 -8.03
CA ASP A 27 40.41 -24.96 -8.37
C ASP A 27 39.36 -24.78 -7.24
N ASP A 28 39.36 -23.58 -6.63
CA ASP A 28 38.13 -23.01 -6.05
C ASP A 28 37.11 -22.74 -7.17
N PRO A 29 35.91 -23.35 -7.17
CA PRO A 29 34.86 -22.99 -8.11
C PRO A 29 34.33 -21.59 -7.79
N ALA A 30 34.08 -20.78 -8.83
CA ALA A 30 33.46 -19.48 -8.65
C ALA A 30 32.12 -19.59 -7.91
N PRO A 31 31.79 -18.65 -6.99
CA PRO A 31 30.49 -18.67 -6.31
C PRO A 31 29.38 -18.57 -7.36
N ALA A 32 28.42 -19.49 -7.30
CA ALA A 32 27.29 -19.49 -8.23
C ALA A 32 26.53 -18.16 -8.12
N GLU A 33 26.25 -17.54 -9.27
CA GLU A 33 25.36 -16.39 -9.33
C GLU A 33 23.99 -16.82 -8.81
N GLN A 34 23.61 -16.31 -7.64
CA GLN A 34 22.27 -16.46 -7.12
C GLN A 34 21.37 -15.66 -8.05
N GLY A 35 20.59 -16.37 -8.86
CA GLY A 35 19.65 -15.74 -9.78
C GLY A 35 18.75 -14.80 -8.99
N HIS A 36 18.77 -13.52 -9.35
CA HIS A 36 17.81 -12.58 -8.79
C HIS A 36 16.42 -13.10 -9.14
N ALA A 37 15.64 -13.49 -8.12
CA ALA A 37 14.20 -13.45 -8.24
C ALA A 37 13.86 -12.03 -8.68
N ALA A 38 13.12 -11.88 -9.77
CA ALA A 38 12.81 -10.56 -10.31
C ALA A 38 11.98 -9.78 -9.28
N GLU A 39 12.61 -8.84 -8.56
CA GLU A 39 11.88 -7.95 -7.67
C GLU A 39 10.91 -7.15 -8.54
N ALA A 40 9.62 -7.25 -8.22
CA ALA A 40 8.58 -6.56 -8.96
C ALA A 40 8.85 -5.05 -8.91
N SER A 41 8.81 -4.40 -10.08
CA SER A 41 9.03 -2.95 -10.20
C SER A 41 8.17 -2.19 -9.18
N PRO A 42 8.74 -1.23 -8.43
CA PRO A 42 7.97 -0.50 -7.42
C PRO A 42 6.84 0.29 -8.08
N PHE A 43 5.67 0.30 -7.44
CA PHE A 43 4.44 0.93 -7.97
C PHE A 43 4.63 2.43 -8.29
N VAL A 44 5.52 3.11 -7.55
CA VAL A 44 5.98 4.47 -7.84
C VAL A 44 7.52 4.51 -7.78
N PRO A 45 8.19 5.41 -8.54
CA PRO A 45 9.65 5.54 -8.54
C PRO A 45 10.23 5.67 -7.11
N ALA A 46 11.44 5.17 -6.88
CA ALA A 46 12.03 5.14 -5.53
C ALA A 46 12.30 6.54 -4.95
N ASP A 47 12.48 7.53 -5.82
CA ASP A 47 12.69 8.96 -5.55
C ASP A 47 11.41 9.81 -5.60
N PHE A 48 10.24 9.21 -5.83
CA PHE A 48 8.96 9.92 -5.78
C PHE A 48 8.57 10.23 -4.33
N GLU A 49 8.45 11.52 -3.99
CA GLU A 49 8.01 11.98 -2.67
C GLU A 49 6.48 11.86 -2.56
N VAL A 50 6.00 10.76 -1.98
CA VAL A 50 4.56 10.49 -1.81
C VAL A 50 3.97 11.53 -0.84
N PRO A 51 2.90 12.27 -1.21
CA PRO A 51 2.30 13.27 -0.34
C PRO A 51 1.83 12.70 1.00
N THR A 52 2.16 13.38 2.10
CA THR A 52 1.73 13.03 3.47
C THR A 52 0.78 14.06 4.09
N LEU A 53 0.58 15.19 3.42
CA LEU A 53 -0.49 16.16 3.63
C LEU A 53 -0.77 16.82 2.27
N VAL A 54 -2.05 16.99 1.92
CA VAL A 54 -2.47 17.86 0.81
C VAL A 54 -3.57 18.77 1.33
N GLU A 55 -3.40 20.08 1.20
CA GLU A 55 -4.43 21.07 1.56
C GLU A 55 -5.20 21.48 0.31
N ALA A 56 -6.53 21.42 0.37
CA ALA A 56 -7.44 21.77 -0.72
C ALA A 56 -8.43 22.85 -0.27
N GLU A 57 -9.26 23.37 -1.18
CA GLU A 57 -10.38 24.23 -0.79
C GLU A 57 -11.43 23.37 -0.05
N GLY A 58 -11.75 23.71 1.20
CA GLY A 58 -12.78 23.02 1.98
C GLY A 58 -12.41 21.66 2.60
N PHE A 59 -11.24 21.08 2.32
CA PHE A 59 -10.78 19.81 2.90
C PHE A 59 -9.26 19.63 2.87
N LYS A 60 -8.76 18.53 3.45
CA LYS A 60 -7.36 18.10 3.37
C LYS A 60 -7.24 16.58 3.28
N LEU A 61 -6.23 16.08 2.58
CA LEU A 61 -5.87 14.66 2.56
C LEU A 61 -4.72 14.40 3.54
N VAL A 62 -4.83 13.32 4.32
CA VAL A 62 -3.75 12.75 5.13
C VAL A 62 -3.77 11.21 5.03
N PRO A 63 -2.61 10.52 5.08
CA PRO A 63 -2.57 9.07 5.01
C PRO A 63 -3.39 8.38 6.11
N LEU A 64 -4.09 7.30 5.77
CA LEU A 64 -4.76 6.46 6.76
C LEU A 64 -3.75 5.76 7.68
N GLY A 65 -4.15 5.61 8.94
CA GLY A 65 -3.32 5.01 9.99
C GLY A 65 -3.98 5.07 11.36
N PRO A 66 -3.42 4.40 12.38
CA PRO A 66 -4.13 4.17 13.66
C PRO A 66 -4.59 5.43 14.39
N ASP A 67 -3.91 6.57 14.21
CA ASP A 67 -4.31 7.86 14.81
C ASP A 67 -5.66 8.38 14.30
N LEU A 68 -6.12 7.94 13.12
CA LEU A 68 -7.39 8.33 12.50
C LEU A 68 -8.51 7.31 12.70
N VAL A 69 -8.25 6.13 13.29
CA VAL A 69 -9.18 4.99 13.33
C VAL A 69 -10.59 5.36 13.82
N LYS A 70 -10.70 6.25 14.80
CA LYS A 70 -12.00 6.64 15.38
C LYS A 70 -12.77 7.63 14.51
N ILE A 71 -12.08 8.36 13.62
CA ILE A 71 -12.66 9.34 12.70
C ILE A 71 -13.19 8.61 11.46
N ASP A 72 -12.39 7.69 10.89
CA ASP A 72 -12.78 6.82 9.78
C ASP A 72 -13.94 5.88 10.18
N PHE A 73 -13.86 5.23 11.35
CA PHE A 73 -14.94 4.40 11.89
C PHE A 73 -16.26 5.17 12.05
N ASP A 74 -16.23 6.38 12.61
CA ASP A 74 -17.42 7.24 12.69
C ASP A 74 -17.97 7.57 11.29
N ALA A 75 -17.09 7.81 10.32
CA ALA A 75 -17.45 8.15 8.95
C ALA A 75 -18.11 6.97 8.20
N TYR A 76 -17.47 5.80 8.09
CA TYR A 76 -18.09 4.68 7.37
C TYR A 76 -19.29 4.07 8.08
N MET A 77 -19.30 4.03 9.43
CA MET A 77 -20.45 3.50 10.17
C MET A 77 -21.68 4.42 10.09
N SER A 78 -21.50 5.72 9.87
CA SER A 78 -22.62 6.63 9.54
C SER A 78 -23.27 6.35 8.18
N SER A 79 -22.58 5.61 7.31
CA SER A 79 -22.83 5.57 5.86
C SER A 79 -23.02 4.15 5.30
N ILE A 80 -23.26 3.16 6.15
CA ILE A 80 -23.25 1.73 5.79
C ILE A 80 -24.05 1.41 4.51
N GLU A 81 -25.36 1.70 4.52
CA GLU A 81 -26.24 1.42 3.38
C GLU A 81 -25.90 2.19 2.09
N HIS A 82 -25.13 3.28 2.19
CA HIS A 82 -24.66 4.03 1.03
C HIS A 82 -23.40 3.37 0.46
N LEU A 83 -22.37 3.17 1.29
CA LEU A 83 -21.08 2.59 0.89
C LEU A 83 -21.22 1.16 0.35
N GLN A 84 -22.14 0.35 0.90
CA GLN A 84 -22.48 -0.98 0.38
C GLN A 84 -23.05 -0.96 -1.06
N LYS A 85 -23.62 0.17 -1.50
CA LYS A 85 -24.26 0.33 -2.82
C LYS A 85 -23.36 1.06 -3.83
N THR A 86 -22.66 2.11 -3.40
CA THR A 86 -21.84 2.95 -4.28
C THR A 86 -20.39 2.47 -4.39
N PHE A 87 -19.75 2.14 -3.26
CA PHE A 87 -18.30 1.91 -3.20
C PHE A 87 -17.89 0.43 -3.16
N SER A 88 -18.32 -0.31 -2.13
CA SER A 88 -17.87 -1.70 -1.91
C SER A 88 -18.68 -2.71 -2.70
N ARG A 89 -19.89 -2.33 -3.15
CA ARG A 89 -20.83 -3.15 -3.92
C ARG A 89 -21.15 -4.51 -3.26
N SER A 90 -21.03 -4.58 -1.93
CA SER A 90 -21.13 -5.79 -1.14
C SER A 90 -21.57 -5.47 0.30
N THR A 91 -22.31 -6.37 0.93
CA THR A 91 -22.67 -6.27 2.35
C THR A 91 -21.54 -6.67 3.30
N SER A 92 -20.39 -7.12 2.78
CA SER A 92 -19.23 -7.51 3.59
C SER A 92 -18.48 -6.34 4.22
N TRP A 93 -18.58 -5.13 3.67
CA TRP A 93 -18.04 -3.92 4.29
C TRP A 93 -18.78 -2.65 3.83
N PRO A 94 -19.00 -1.65 4.70
CA PRO A 94 -18.90 -1.76 6.16
C PRO A 94 -20.13 -2.51 6.72
N HIS A 95 -20.16 -2.84 8.00
CA HIS A 95 -21.34 -3.42 8.67
C HIS A 95 -21.33 -3.18 10.19
N GLU A 96 -22.50 -3.20 10.83
CA GLU A 96 -22.66 -2.92 12.27
C GLU A 96 -21.77 -3.77 13.20
N GLY A 97 -21.38 -4.97 12.76
CA GLY A 97 -20.54 -5.90 13.53
C GLY A 97 -19.02 -5.74 13.38
N ILE A 98 -18.50 -4.63 12.84
CA ILE A 98 -17.04 -4.37 12.84
C ILE A 98 -16.61 -4.03 14.27
N SER A 99 -15.55 -4.68 14.77
CA SER A 99 -15.00 -4.40 16.10
C SER A 99 -13.90 -3.33 16.06
N ASP A 100 -13.70 -2.61 17.18
CA ASP A 100 -12.60 -1.68 17.38
C ASP A 100 -11.24 -2.30 17.01
N ALA A 101 -11.05 -3.59 17.30
CA ALA A 101 -9.81 -4.32 17.01
C ALA A 101 -9.62 -4.60 15.51
N ASP A 102 -10.70 -4.86 14.77
CA ASP A 102 -10.65 -5.04 13.32
C ASP A 102 -10.42 -3.69 12.62
N ALA A 103 -11.03 -2.62 13.12
CA ALA A 103 -10.84 -1.26 12.61
C ALA A 103 -9.40 -0.76 12.83
N ILE A 104 -8.83 -0.95 14.03
CA ILE A 104 -7.41 -0.63 14.32
C ILE A 104 -6.50 -1.44 13.38
N LYS A 105 -6.77 -2.73 13.23
CA LYS A 105 -5.98 -3.62 12.37
C LYS A 105 -6.03 -3.21 10.90
N ASP A 106 -7.15 -2.71 10.39
CA ASP A 106 -7.20 -2.23 8.99
C ASP A 106 -6.40 -0.93 8.81
N MET A 107 -6.46 -0.02 9.78
CA MET A 107 -5.60 1.18 9.80
C MET A 107 -4.10 0.83 9.92
N GLU A 108 -3.73 -0.20 10.70
CA GLU A 108 -2.37 -0.74 10.72
C GLU A 108 -1.97 -1.32 9.36
N ASN A 109 -2.90 -1.99 8.66
CA ASN A 109 -2.65 -2.51 7.32
C ASN A 109 -2.47 -1.40 6.27
N GLU A 110 -3.30 -0.34 6.27
CA GLU A 110 -3.12 0.78 5.34
C GLU A 110 -1.82 1.53 5.60
N GLN A 111 -1.49 1.82 6.87
CA GLN A 111 -0.19 2.42 7.20
C GLN A 111 0.97 1.52 6.72
N ALA A 112 0.87 0.21 6.88
CA ALA A 112 1.88 -0.73 6.40
C ALA A 112 1.95 -0.83 4.87
N ARG A 113 0.83 -0.65 4.14
CA ARG A 113 0.79 -0.58 2.66
C ARG A 113 1.45 0.71 2.17
N PHE A 114 1.14 1.84 2.82
CA PHE A 114 1.69 3.16 2.53
C PHE A 114 3.22 3.18 2.74
N GLN A 115 3.70 2.70 3.89
CA GLN A 115 5.13 2.60 4.20
C GLN A 115 5.90 1.70 3.22
N LYS A 116 5.27 0.64 2.72
CA LYS A 116 5.84 -0.26 1.69
C LYS A 116 5.70 0.27 0.26
N ARG A 117 5.04 1.42 0.07
CA ARG A 117 4.74 2.03 -1.24
C ARG A 117 3.97 1.08 -2.18
N SER A 118 3.18 0.16 -1.62
CA SER A 118 2.41 -0.85 -2.38
C SER A 118 1.01 -0.38 -2.76
N SER A 119 0.45 0.55 -1.99
CA SER A 119 -0.75 1.34 -2.29
C SER A 119 -0.82 2.50 -1.30
N PHE A 120 -1.62 3.52 -1.61
CA PHE A 120 -1.73 4.72 -0.80
C PHE A 120 -3.19 5.03 -0.52
N ALA A 121 -3.55 5.15 0.75
CA ALA A 121 -4.91 5.44 1.17
C ALA A 121 -4.93 6.71 2.04
N TYR A 122 -5.88 7.60 1.75
CA TYR A 122 -5.96 8.95 2.30
C TYR A 122 -7.34 9.24 2.86
N ALA A 123 -7.39 9.65 4.12
CA ALA A 123 -8.57 10.24 4.71
C ALA A 123 -8.78 11.65 4.13
N VAL A 124 -10.00 11.94 3.66
CA VAL A 124 -10.41 13.26 3.17
C VAL A 124 -11.10 13.98 4.34
N LEU A 125 -10.31 14.70 5.13
CA LEU A 125 -10.76 15.34 6.35
C LEU A 125 -11.31 16.75 6.11
N THR A 126 -12.21 17.20 6.99
CA THR A 126 -12.52 18.62 7.16
C THR A 126 -11.24 19.43 7.47
N PRO A 127 -11.20 20.75 7.20
CA PRO A 127 -9.96 21.53 7.35
C PRO A 127 -9.39 21.54 8.77
N ASP A 128 -10.26 21.47 9.79
CA ASP A 128 -9.88 21.33 11.20
C ASP A 128 -9.33 19.93 11.54
N GLY A 129 -9.64 18.90 10.74
CA GLY A 129 -9.27 17.50 10.97
C GLY A 129 -10.19 16.76 11.95
N LEU A 130 -11.34 17.34 12.33
CA LEU A 130 -12.22 16.78 13.36
C LEU A 130 -13.24 15.77 12.83
N ARG A 131 -13.45 15.72 11.50
CA ARG A 131 -14.38 14.78 10.85
C ARG A 131 -13.86 14.40 9.47
N GLU A 132 -14.12 13.17 9.08
CA GLU A 132 -13.87 12.68 7.73
C GLU A 132 -15.09 12.86 6.81
N ARG A 133 -14.81 13.27 5.58
CA ARG A 133 -15.80 13.49 4.51
C ARG A 133 -15.88 12.28 3.58
N GLY A 134 -14.77 11.55 3.44
CA GLY A 134 -14.58 10.44 2.51
C GLY A 134 -13.15 9.93 2.51
N CYS A 135 -12.81 8.99 1.63
CA CYS A 135 -11.46 8.48 1.41
C CYS A 135 -11.08 8.47 -0.08
N ILE A 136 -9.78 8.58 -0.37
CA ILE A 136 -9.20 8.30 -1.69
C ILE A 136 -8.13 7.20 -1.54
N TYR A 137 -8.21 6.19 -2.41
CA TYR A 137 -7.27 5.07 -2.47
C TYR A 137 -6.62 5.01 -3.85
N VAL A 138 -5.29 4.87 -3.88
CA VAL A 138 -4.45 4.78 -5.07
C VAL A 138 -3.77 3.41 -5.06
N TYR A 139 -4.20 2.52 -5.96
CA TYR A 139 -3.70 1.14 -6.08
C TYR A 139 -2.96 0.92 -7.41
N PRO A 140 -2.00 -0.02 -7.49
CA PRO A 140 -1.52 -0.53 -8.77
C PRO A 140 -2.67 -1.18 -9.53
N SER A 141 -2.67 -1.03 -10.85
CA SER A 141 -3.66 -1.70 -11.70
C SER A 141 -3.39 -3.20 -11.85
N ASN A 142 -4.46 -3.99 -11.87
CA ASN A 142 -4.46 -5.38 -12.34
C ASN A 142 -5.14 -5.53 -13.72
N VAL A 143 -5.34 -4.41 -14.43
CA VAL A 143 -5.90 -4.32 -15.77
C VAL A 143 -4.87 -3.69 -16.71
N ASP A 144 -4.60 -4.37 -17.82
CA ASP A 144 -3.61 -3.95 -18.80
C ASP A 144 -3.80 -2.52 -19.32
N GLY A 145 -2.67 -1.82 -19.50
CA GLY A 145 -2.65 -0.48 -20.04
C GLY A 145 -3.23 0.61 -19.13
N TYR A 146 -3.42 0.32 -17.84
CA TYR A 146 -3.53 1.32 -16.77
C TYR A 146 -2.38 1.12 -15.80
N ASP A 147 -1.80 2.20 -15.29
CA ASP A 147 -0.71 2.14 -14.30
C ASP A 147 -1.29 2.02 -12.88
N ALA A 148 -2.35 2.79 -12.61
CA ALA A 148 -3.02 2.87 -11.33
C ALA A 148 -4.55 2.82 -11.44
N VAL A 149 -5.18 2.44 -10.35
CA VAL A 149 -6.63 2.49 -10.12
C VAL A 149 -6.88 3.37 -8.91
N VAL A 150 -7.62 4.46 -9.13
CA VAL A 150 -8.08 5.33 -8.06
C VAL A 150 -9.52 4.99 -7.73
N ARG A 151 -9.78 4.70 -6.45
CA ARG A 151 -11.14 4.52 -5.92
C ARG A 151 -11.37 5.54 -4.83
N MET A 152 -12.59 6.04 -4.71
CA MET A 152 -12.97 6.98 -3.65
C MET A 152 -14.35 6.65 -3.11
N TRP A 153 -14.63 7.11 -1.90
CA TRP A 153 -15.98 7.18 -1.36
C TRP A 153 -16.15 8.45 -0.54
N VAL A 154 -17.38 8.92 -0.43
CA VAL A 154 -17.76 9.98 0.53
C VAL A 154 -18.79 9.44 1.52
N THR A 155 -18.90 10.05 2.69
CA THR A 155 -19.98 9.74 3.62
C THR A 155 -21.32 10.11 2.98
N LYS A 156 -22.40 9.42 3.36
CA LYS A 156 -23.73 9.65 2.80
C LYS A 156 -24.16 11.12 2.88
N ALA A 157 -23.83 11.81 3.98
CA ALA A 157 -24.17 13.22 4.18
C ALA A 157 -23.42 14.16 3.23
N GLU A 158 -22.20 13.80 2.81
CA GLU A 158 -21.40 14.55 1.86
C GLU A 158 -21.81 14.25 0.41
N TYR A 159 -22.19 13.00 0.11
CA TYR A 159 -22.87 12.63 -1.14
C TYR A 159 -24.17 13.42 -1.33
N GLU A 160 -25.04 13.45 -0.30
CA GLU A 160 -26.30 14.23 -0.32
C GLU A 160 -26.07 15.75 -0.38
N ALA A 161 -24.84 16.23 -0.13
CA ALA A 161 -24.42 17.61 -0.31
C ALA A 161 -23.75 17.90 -1.68
N GLY A 162 -23.49 16.88 -2.50
CA GLY A 162 -22.83 17.01 -3.82
C GLY A 162 -21.29 16.98 -3.77
N PHE A 163 -20.67 16.59 -2.66
CA PHE A 163 -19.21 16.57 -2.53
C PHE A 163 -18.50 15.48 -3.36
N GLU A 164 -19.22 14.45 -3.82
CA GLU A 164 -18.60 13.38 -4.62
C GLU A 164 -18.03 13.92 -5.95
N ASP A 165 -18.75 14.82 -6.62
CA ASP A 165 -18.28 15.48 -7.86
C ASP A 165 -17.06 16.39 -7.59
N GLU A 166 -17.11 17.19 -6.51
CA GLU A 166 -15.99 18.06 -6.06
C GLU A 166 -14.73 17.25 -5.74
N LEU A 167 -14.89 16.11 -5.05
CA LEU A 167 -13.79 15.21 -4.71
C LEU A 167 -13.24 14.49 -5.94
N TYR A 168 -14.09 14.13 -6.90
CA TYR A 168 -13.68 13.48 -8.14
C TYR A 168 -12.89 14.43 -9.06
N ASP A 169 -13.36 15.66 -9.25
CA ASP A 169 -12.64 16.69 -10.02
C ASP A 169 -11.30 17.06 -9.35
N PHE A 170 -11.27 17.14 -8.02
CA PHE A 170 -10.00 17.29 -7.28
C PHE A 170 -9.06 16.10 -7.48
N ALA A 171 -9.55 14.87 -7.27
CA ALA A 171 -8.72 13.67 -7.30
C ALA A 171 -8.15 13.40 -8.69
N THR A 172 -8.92 13.63 -9.75
CA THR A 172 -8.44 13.50 -11.14
C THR A 172 -7.32 14.50 -11.44
N ASN A 173 -7.53 15.79 -11.14
CA ASN A 173 -6.49 16.82 -11.31
C ASN A 173 -5.25 16.51 -10.47
N TRP A 174 -5.40 16.19 -9.17
CA TRP A 174 -4.29 15.92 -8.26
C TRP A 174 -3.44 14.72 -8.71
N ILE A 175 -4.07 13.67 -9.22
CA ILE A 175 -3.38 12.50 -9.77
C ILE A 175 -2.71 12.82 -11.12
N GLU A 176 -3.30 13.68 -11.96
CA GLU A 176 -2.67 14.13 -13.21
C GLU A 176 -1.47 15.06 -13.00
N THR A 177 -1.47 15.90 -11.95
CA THR A 177 -0.39 16.89 -11.72
C THR A 177 0.71 16.42 -10.77
N GLU A 178 0.39 15.69 -9.70
CA GLU A 178 1.33 15.37 -8.62
C GLU A 178 1.81 13.91 -8.61
N TRP A 179 1.28 13.02 -9.45
CA TRP A 179 1.62 11.58 -9.43
C TRP A 179 2.29 11.10 -10.73
N PRO A 180 3.12 10.04 -10.70
CA PRO A 180 3.97 9.64 -11.83
C PRO A 180 3.27 8.74 -12.87
N PHE A 181 1.93 8.72 -12.90
CA PHE A 181 1.15 7.80 -13.73
C PHE A 181 0.80 8.40 -15.09
N GLY A 182 0.86 7.60 -16.16
CA GLY A 182 0.47 8.03 -17.52
C GLY A 182 -1.00 7.73 -17.85
N LYS A 183 -1.60 6.69 -17.26
CA LYS A 183 -3.01 6.35 -17.44
C LYS A 183 -3.61 5.69 -16.20
N VAL A 184 -4.67 6.31 -15.67
CA VAL A 184 -5.34 5.93 -14.42
C VAL A 184 -6.81 5.60 -14.67
N ALA A 185 -7.33 4.57 -14.00
CA ALA A 185 -8.75 4.24 -14.01
C ALA A 185 -9.46 4.80 -12.77
N TYR A 186 -10.71 5.25 -12.93
CA TYR A 186 -11.59 5.68 -11.83
C TYR A 186 -12.91 4.88 -11.85
N PRO A 187 -12.91 3.62 -11.38
CA PRO A 187 -14.09 2.75 -11.41
C PRO A 187 -15.22 3.30 -10.53
N GLY A 188 -16.43 3.33 -11.09
CA GLY A 188 -17.60 3.98 -10.52
C GLY A 188 -17.81 5.43 -10.97
N HIS A 189 -16.81 6.05 -11.61
CA HIS A 189 -16.87 7.44 -12.09
C HIS A 189 -16.70 7.50 -13.63
N SER A 190 -15.49 7.77 -14.15
CA SER A 190 -15.24 7.82 -15.60
C SER A 190 -15.18 6.43 -16.27
N VAL A 191 -15.08 5.36 -15.49
CA VAL A 191 -15.29 3.98 -15.95
C VAL A 191 -16.42 3.39 -15.13
N ASP A 192 -17.51 2.98 -15.78
CA ASP A 192 -18.63 2.33 -15.09
C ASP A 192 -18.23 0.95 -14.55
N TRP A 193 -18.99 0.44 -13.59
CA TRP A 193 -18.67 -0.82 -12.91
C TRP A 193 -18.79 -2.07 -13.79
N GLU A 194 -19.67 -2.10 -14.80
CA GLU A 194 -19.83 -3.26 -15.70
C GLU A 194 -18.65 -3.34 -16.69
N THR A 195 -18.26 -2.20 -17.25
CA THR A 195 -17.03 -2.06 -18.05
C THR A 195 -15.79 -2.40 -17.24
N TRP A 196 -15.67 -1.90 -16.00
CA TRP A 196 -14.51 -2.19 -15.15
C TRP A 196 -14.40 -3.67 -14.76
N ASP A 197 -15.49 -4.29 -14.32
CA ASP A 197 -15.47 -5.71 -13.95
C ASP A 197 -15.14 -6.59 -15.17
N THR A 198 -15.64 -6.24 -16.35
CA THR A 198 -15.30 -6.92 -17.62
C THR A 198 -13.80 -6.85 -17.93
N LEU A 199 -13.17 -5.68 -17.70
CA LEU A 199 -11.73 -5.51 -17.88
C LEU A 199 -10.91 -6.34 -16.87
N VAL A 200 -11.37 -6.42 -15.61
CA VAL A 200 -10.72 -7.22 -14.55
C VAL A 200 -10.79 -8.72 -14.85
N GLU A 201 -11.92 -9.25 -15.31
CA GLU A 201 -12.01 -10.66 -15.70
C GLU A 201 -11.20 -10.97 -16.97
N ALA A 202 -11.11 -10.03 -17.92
CA ALA A 202 -10.27 -10.18 -19.10
C ALA A 202 -8.77 -10.28 -18.75
N GLY A 203 -8.29 -9.46 -17.80
CA GLY A 203 -6.91 -9.54 -17.30
C GLY A 203 -6.58 -10.90 -16.67
N LYS A 204 -7.45 -11.39 -15.77
CA LYS A 204 -7.32 -12.72 -15.15
C LYS A 204 -7.29 -13.87 -16.18
N ALA A 205 -8.09 -13.75 -17.24
CA ALA A 205 -8.12 -14.74 -18.32
C ALA A 205 -6.85 -14.67 -19.20
N GLY A 206 -6.23 -13.50 -19.33
CA GLY A 206 -4.94 -13.31 -20.03
C GLY A 206 -3.73 -13.85 -19.28
N GLU A 207 -3.76 -13.82 -17.95
CA GLU A 207 -2.72 -14.44 -17.10
C GLU A 207 -2.81 -15.99 -17.13
N ALA A 208 -4.00 -16.53 -17.39
CA ALA A 208 -4.30 -17.97 -17.39
C ALA A 208 -4.11 -18.66 -18.76
N VAL A 209 -2.99 -18.41 -19.46
CA VAL A 209 -2.62 -19.14 -20.68
C VAL A 209 -2.00 -20.51 -20.31
N PRO A 210 -2.32 -21.62 -21.01
CA PRO A 210 -1.92 -22.97 -20.56
C PRO A 210 -0.43 -23.28 -20.75
N GLU A 211 0.06 -24.26 -19.98
CA GLU A 211 1.29 -24.99 -20.32
C GLU A 211 1.08 -25.76 -21.63
N ASP A 212 1.92 -25.51 -22.63
CA ASP A 212 1.83 -26.10 -23.98
C ASP A 212 2.55 -27.47 -24.02
N GLU A 213 1.83 -28.55 -24.37
CA GLU A 213 2.44 -29.86 -24.61
C GLU A 213 2.99 -29.93 -26.05
N GLY A 214 4.29 -29.62 -26.21
CA GLY A 214 5.02 -29.66 -27.50
C GLY A 214 6.39 -30.33 -27.45
#